data_AF-A0A7X0BST6-F1
#
_entry.id   AF-A0A7X0BST6-F1
#
_cell.length_a   1.000
_cell.length_b   1.000
_cell.length_c   1.000
_cell.angle_alpha   90.00
_cell.angle_beta   90.00
_cell.angle_gamma   90.00
#
_symmetry.space_group_name_H-M   'P 1'
#
loop_
_entity.id
_entity.type
_entity.pdbx_description
1 polymer ?
#
loop_
_entity_poly.entity_id
_entity_poly.type
_entity_poly.pdbx_seq_one_letter_code
_entity_poly.pdbx_strand_id
1 'polypeptide(L)'
;MRKTLTALLFAATLPAVALAMPDEGPRHGGMRGEPHGMMFKELDLSREQRESISKLMREQMKSQHDITQRYLDKLPEAERKAMQQELEAAKKQQHDSIRALLKPEQQKDFDALVKKMEERRAERAEFEAWKAEKEKAE
;
A
#
# COMPACT_ATOMS: atom_id res chain seq x y z
N MET A 1 44.92 13.82 -25.54
CA MET A 1 45.79 14.65 -24.68
C MET A 1 45.01 15.87 -24.22
N ARG A 2 44.97 16.10 -22.88
CA ARG A 2 44.66 17.36 -22.15
C ARG A 2 43.23 17.92 -22.34
N LYS A 3 42.24 17.53 -21.52
CA LYS A 3 41.89 18.04 -20.16
C LYS A 3 41.71 19.56 -20.10
N THR A 4 40.46 20.02 -20.15
CA THR A 4 40.04 21.33 -19.61
C THR A 4 38.90 21.07 -18.62
N LEU A 5 39.28 20.97 -17.35
CA LEU A 5 38.39 21.03 -16.19
C LEU A 5 38.05 22.50 -15.95
N THR A 6 36.80 22.88 -16.16
CA THR A 6 36.27 24.16 -15.66
C THR A 6 35.26 23.83 -14.57
N ALA A 7 35.73 23.89 -13.33
CA ALA A 7 34.90 23.88 -12.14
C ALA A 7 34.17 25.23 -12.02
N LEU A 8 32.84 25.20 -11.91
CA LEU A 8 32.05 26.32 -11.41
C LEU A 8 31.07 25.77 -10.37
N LEU A 9 31.53 25.80 -9.12
CA LEU A 9 30.70 25.69 -7.92
C LEU A 9 29.90 26.99 -7.80
N PHE A 10 28.58 26.92 -8.03
CA PHE A 10 27.63 27.91 -7.51
C PHE A 10 26.78 27.25 -6.44
N ALA A 11 27.29 27.29 -5.21
CA ALA A 11 26.48 27.16 -4.02
C ALA A 11 25.61 28.41 -3.90
N ALA A 12 24.31 28.26 -4.15
CA ALA A 12 23.30 29.27 -3.81
C ALA A 12 22.10 28.54 -3.20
N THR A 13 22.20 28.40 -1.88
CA THR A 13 21.12 28.41 -0.87
C THR A 13 19.69 28.26 -1.41
N LEU A 14 19.09 27.09 -1.16
CA LEU A 14 17.64 26.88 -1.24
C LEU A 14 16.94 27.85 -0.26
N PRO A 15 16.02 28.71 -0.71
CA PRO A 15 15.05 29.32 0.19
C PRO A 15 14.10 28.21 0.64
N ALA A 16 14.33 27.69 1.84
CA ALA A 16 13.40 26.85 2.56
C ALA A 16 12.16 27.69 2.90
N VAL A 17 11.19 27.73 1.98
CA VAL A 17 9.84 28.20 2.30
C VAL A 17 9.24 27.13 3.19
N ALA A 18 9.24 27.42 4.49
CA ALA A 18 8.49 26.70 5.48
C ALA A 18 7.03 26.63 5.04
N LEU A 19 6.54 25.39 4.94
CA LEU A 19 5.16 25.01 4.66
C LEU A 19 4.22 25.63 5.69
N ALA A 20 3.55 26.72 5.33
CA ALA A 20 2.28 27.10 5.95
C ALA A 20 1.17 26.25 5.32
N MET A 21 1.09 24.97 5.68
CA MET A 21 -0.11 24.17 5.41
C MET A 21 -1.12 24.48 6.53
N PRO A 22 -2.31 25.06 6.22
CA PRO A 22 -3.36 25.20 7.20
C PRO A 22 -3.82 23.82 7.68
N ASP A 23 -3.86 23.71 9.01
CA ASP A 23 -4.39 22.58 9.75
C ASP A 23 -5.90 22.38 9.46
N GLU A 24 -6.35 21.14 9.63
CA GLU A 24 -7.74 20.65 9.53
C GLU A 24 -8.34 20.38 8.14
N GLY A 25 -7.63 19.58 7.34
CA GLY A 25 -8.29 18.65 6.41
C GLY A 25 -8.85 17.42 7.15
N PRO A 26 -9.96 16.79 6.72
CA PRO A 26 -10.54 15.63 7.38
C PRO A 26 -9.47 14.56 7.62
N ARG A 27 -9.30 14.16 8.88
CA ARG A 27 -8.34 13.14 9.30
C ARG A 27 -8.55 11.86 8.47
N HIS A 28 -7.57 11.56 7.63
CA HIS A 28 -7.43 10.29 6.92
C HIS A 28 -7.29 9.14 7.93
N GLY A 29 -8.43 8.56 8.32
CA GLY A 29 -8.51 7.14 8.66
C GLY A 29 -8.38 6.37 7.36
N GLY A 30 -7.45 5.41 7.32
CA GLY A 30 -7.05 4.72 6.10
C GLY A 30 -8.20 4.11 5.31
N MET A 31 -7.92 3.84 4.03
CA MET A 31 -8.76 3.20 3.01
C MET A 31 -9.14 1.73 3.35
N ARG A 32 -9.57 1.49 4.60
CA ARG A 32 -10.11 0.24 5.15
C ARG A 32 -11.48 0.56 5.74
N GLY A 33 -12.45 0.74 4.86
CA GLY A 33 -13.86 0.94 5.21
C GLY A 33 -14.30 2.39 5.12
N GLU A 34 -15.22 2.62 4.19
CA GLU A 34 -16.22 3.71 4.14
C GLU A 34 -15.85 5.08 3.54
N PRO A 35 -16.50 5.41 2.39
CA PRO A 35 -17.88 5.97 2.42
C PRO A 35 -19.02 4.98 2.13
N HIS A 36 -18.72 3.86 1.46
CA HIS A 36 -19.77 2.99 0.92
C HIS A 36 -20.52 2.15 1.98
N GLY A 37 -19.85 1.53 2.94
CA GLY A 37 -20.53 0.70 3.95
C GLY A 37 -21.24 1.44 5.09
N MET A 38 -21.04 2.76 5.27
CA MET A 38 -21.75 3.58 6.27
C MET A 38 -23.16 3.84 5.77
N MET A 39 -23.29 4.18 4.48
CA MET A 39 -24.59 4.39 3.84
C MET A 39 -25.49 3.16 3.97
N PHE A 40 -24.95 1.94 3.82
CA PHE A 40 -25.76 0.72 3.95
C PHE A 40 -26.02 0.28 5.40
N LYS A 41 -25.25 0.79 6.38
CA LYS A 41 -25.49 0.52 7.82
C LYS A 41 -26.66 1.32 8.38
N GLU A 42 -26.92 2.49 7.81
CA GLU A 42 -28.06 3.35 8.19
C GLU A 42 -29.39 2.89 7.56
N LEU A 43 -29.33 1.98 6.57
CA LEU A 43 -30.51 1.37 5.96
C LEU A 43 -30.93 0.13 6.76
N ASP A 44 -32.23 0.01 7.02
CA ASP A 44 -32.80 -1.21 7.64
C ASP A 44 -32.88 -2.34 6.60
N LEU A 45 -31.72 -2.91 6.27
CA LEU A 45 -31.59 -3.98 5.29
C LEU A 45 -31.90 -5.35 5.90
N SER A 46 -32.70 -6.14 5.18
CA SER A 46 -32.91 -7.55 5.49
C SER A 46 -31.59 -8.35 5.37
N ARG A 47 -31.55 -9.55 5.96
CA ARG A 47 -30.37 -10.43 5.90
C ARG A 47 -29.97 -10.76 4.46
N GLU A 48 -30.95 -11.05 3.61
CA GLU A 48 -30.73 -11.38 2.20
C GLU A 48 -30.18 -10.17 1.43
N GLN A 49 -30.72 -8.97 1.65
CA GLN A 49 -30.22 -7.74 1.05
C GLN A 49 -28.77 -7.46 1.44
N ARG A 50 -28.42 -7.64 2.72
CA ARG A 50 -27.03 -7.47 3.21
C ARG A 50 -26.07 -8.43 2.54
N GLU A 51 -26.48 -9.67 2.32
CA GLU A 51 -25.67 -10.68 1.64
C GLU A 51 -25.46 -10.33 0.16
N SER A 52 -26.52 -9.96 -0.55
CA SER A 52 -26.44 -9.52 -1.95
C SER A 52 -25.55 -8.30 -2.12
N ILE A 53 -25.71 -7.28 -1.26
CA ILE A 53 -24.87 -6.07 -1.27
C ILE A 53 -23.42 -6.43 -0.97
N SER A 54 -23.16 -7.30 0.03
CA SER A 54 -21.81 -7.74 0.36
C SER A 54 -21.14 -8.47 -0.81
N LYS A 55 -21.89 -9.28 -1.55
CA LYS A 55 -21.40 -9.96 -2.76
C LYS A 55 -21.05 -8.95 -3.86
N LEU A 56 -21.96 -8.02 -4.15
CA LEU A 56 -21.73 -6.95 -5.13
C LEU A 56 -20.49 -6.10 -4.79
N MET A 57 -20.30 -5.77 -3.52
CA MET A 57 -19.12 -5.01 -3.07
C MET A 57 -17.82 -5.80 -3.27
N ARG A 58 -17.82 -7.10 -2.96
CA ARG A 58 -16.65 -7.96 -3.22
C ARG A 58 -16.34 -8.07 -4.71
N GLU A 59 -17.34 -8.22 -5.56
CA GLU A 59 -17.19 -8.26 -7.01
C GLU A 59 -16.67 -6.92 -7.56
N GLN A 60 -17.17 -5.80 -7.04
CA GLN A 60 -16.68 -4.47 -7.40
C GLN A 60 -15.21 -4.28 -7.02
N MET A 61 -14.81 -4.68 -5.81
CA MET A 61 -13.41 -4.62 -5.37
C MET A 61 -12.50 -5.47 -6.26
N LYS A 62 -12.94 -6.68 -6.61
CA LYS A 62 -12.20 -7.54 -7.55
C LYS A 62 -12.08 -6.90 -8.93
N SER A 63 -13.18 -6.35 -9.47
CA SER A 63 -13.19 -5.67 -10.77
C SER A 63 -12.23 -4.48 -10.80
N GLN A 64 -12.22 -3.64 -9.76
CA GLN A 64 -11.28 -2.52 -9.64
C GLN A 64 -9.82 -3.00 -9.63
N HIS A 65 -9.54 -4.08 -8.90
CA HIS A 65 -8.20 -4.69 -8.87
C HIS A 65 -7.81 -5.19 -10.26
N ASP A 66 -8.66 -5.97 -10.91
CA ASP A 66 -8.39 -6.56 -12.23
C ASP A 66 -8.17 -5.48 -13.29
N ILE A 67 -8.97 -4.41 -13.28
CA ILE A 67 -8.80 -3.26 -14.19
C ILE A 67 -7.42 -2.64 -13.99
N THR A 68 -7.04 -2.38 -12.73
CA THR A 68 -5.76 -1.76 -12.40
C THR A 68 -4.60 -2.65 -12.83
N GLN A 69 -4.65 -3.95 -12.51
CA GLN A 69 -3.60 -4.90 -12.86
C GLN A 69 -3.39 -5.01 -14.37
N ARG A 70 -4.47 -5.01 -15.17
CA ARG A 70 -4.37 -5.00 -16.64
C ARG A 70 -3.56 -3.83 -17.19
N TYR A 71 -3.53 -2.69 -16.50
CA TYR A 71 -2.69 -1.56 -16.91
C TYR A 71 -1.28 -1.66 -16.33
N LEU A 72 -1.12 -2.15 -15.10
CA LEU A 72 0.20 -2.39 -14.50
C LEU A 72 0.98 -3.47 -15.27
N ASP A 73 0.32 -4.47 -15.82
CA ASP A 73 0.94 -5.53 -16.62
C ASP A 73 1.53 -5.02 -17.95
N LYS A 74 1.06 -3.86 -18.42
CA LYS A 74 1.60 -3.19 -19.62
C LYS A 74 2.88 -2.42 -19.34
N LEU A 75 3.22 -2.17 -18.06
CA LEU A 75 4.44 -1.48 -17.69
C LEU A 75 5.67 -2.32 -18.07
N PRO A 76 6.73 -1.69 -18.60
CA PRO A 76 8.02 -2.35 -18.77
C PRO A 76 8.52 -2.97 -17.46
N GLU A 77 9.27 -4.07 -17.54
CA GLU A 77 9.81 -4.76 -16.36
C GLU A 77 10.65 -3.84 -15.46
N ALA A 78 11.43 -2.94 -16.05
CA ALA A 78 12.23 -1.96 -15.33
C ALA A 78 11.36 -1.01 -14.48
N GLU A 79 10.26 -0.50 -15.05
CA GLU A 79 9.34 0.39 -14.34
C GLU A 79 8.55 -0.35 -13.26
N ARG A 80 8.13 -1.59 -13.52
CA ARG A 80 7.48 -2.44 -12.50
C ARG A 80 8.41 -2.68 -11.31
N LYS A 81 9.69 -2.96 -11.57
CA LYS A 81 10.69 -3.16 -10.52
C LYS A 81 10.97 -1.88 -9.75
N ALA A 82 11.07 -0.73 -10.42
CA ALA A 82 11.22 0.56 -9.77
C ALA A 82 10.01 0.86 -8.85
N MET A 83 8.79 0.67 -9.34
CA MET A 83 7.57 0.83 -8.53
C MET A 83 7.57 -0.10 -7.30
N GLN A 84 7.94 -1.38 -7.46
CA GLN A 84 8.04 -2.31 -6.33
C GLN A 84 9.06 -1.84 -5.28
N GLN A 85 10.23 -1.39 -5.72
CA GLN A 85 11.26 -0.86 -4.83
C GLN A 85 10.79 0.40 -4.08
N GLU A 86 10.09 1.31 -4.77
CA GLU A 86 9.49 2.50 -4.15
C GLU A 86 8.44 2.13 -3.09
N LEU A 87 7.57 1.16 -3.39
CA LEU A 87 6.57 0.67 -2.44
C LEU A 87 7.21 0.01 -1.22
N GLU A 88 8.26 -0.79 -1.41
CA GLU A 88 9.02 -1.39 -0.30
C GLU A 88 9.70 -0.34 0.57
N ALA A 89 10.34 0.65 -0.05
CA ALA A 89 10.98 1.76 0.65
C ALA A 89 9.95 2.58 1.46
N ALA A 90 8.81 2.92 0.83
CA ALA A 90 7.72 3.64 1.50
C ALA A 90 7.14 2.84 2.67
N LYS A 91 6.92 1.52 2.49
CA LYS A 91 6.46 0.63 3.56
C LYS A 91 7.45 0.59 4.73
N LYS A 92 8.75 0.49 4.45
CA LYS A 92 9.80 0.50 5.47
C LYS A 92 9.82 1.83 6.23
N GLN A 93 9.79 2.96 5.52
CA GLN A 93 9.74 4.28 6.13
C GLN A 93 8.51 4.45 7.02
N GLN A 94 7.34 4.00 6.56
CA GLN A 94 6.12 4.02 7.36
C GLN A 94 6.25 3.15 8.62
N HIS A 95 6.82 1.95 8.48
CA HIS A 95 7.06 1.05 9.60
C HIS A 95 7.98 1.67 10.66
N ASP A 96 9.10 2.25 10.23
CA ASP A 96 10.06 2.93 11.11
C ASP A 96 9.41 4.14 11.81
N SER A 97 8.58 4.90 11.08
CA SER A 97 7.83 6.03 11.63
C SER A 97 6.82 5.58 12.68
N ILE A 98 6.10 4.48 12.44
CA ILE A 98 5.19 3.90 13.45
C ILE A 98 5.99 3.45 14.67
N ARG A 99 7.08 2.72 14.46
CA ARG A 99 7.94 2.23 15.55
C ARG A 99 8.45 3.36 16.43
N ALA A 100 8.85 4.49 15.84
CA ALA A 100 9.33 5.66 16.58
C ALA A 100 8.28 6.29 17.50
N LEU A 101 6.99 6.11 17.21
CA LEU A 101 5.87 6.61 18.03
C LEU A 101 5.51 5.65 19.19
N LEU A 102 6.01 4.41 19.17
CA LEU A 102 5.68 3.38 20.14
C LEU A 102 6.67 3.36 21.32
N LYS A 103 6.16 3.02 22.51
CA LYS A 103 7.00 2.75 23.69
C LYS A 103 7.86 1.49 23.50
N PRO A 104 9.00 1.35 24.19
CA PRO A 104 9.89 0.19 24.01
C PRO A 104 9.20 -1.18 24.18
N GLU A 105 8.24 -1.30 25.10
CA GLU A 105 7.46 -2.54 25.28
C GLU A 105 6.55 -2.80 24.07
N GLN A 106 5.87 -1.78 23.56
CA GLN A 106 5.00 -1.87 22.39
C GLN A 106 5.76 -2.14 21.09
N GLN A 107 7.01 -1.67 20.98
CA GLN A 107 7.87 -1.96 19.83
C GLN A 107 8.15 -3.45 19.70
N LYS A 108 8.34 -4.18 20.81
CA LYS A 108 8.57 -5.63 20.79
C LYS A 108 7.36 -6.37 20.23
N ASP A 109 6.16 -6.01 20.68
CA ASP A 109 4.91 -6.62 20.19
C ASP A 109 4.68 -6.27 18.72
N PHE A 110 4.95 -5.03 18.33
CA PHE A 110 4.82 -4.57 16.95
C PHE A 110 5.77 -5.33 16.01
N ASP A 111 7.05 -5.44 16.36
CA ASP A 111 8.03 -6.20 15.58
C ASP A 111 7.64 -7.69 15.46
N ALA A 112 7.13 -8.29 16.53
CA ALA A 112 6.65 -9.67 16.52
C ALA A 112 5.41 -9.84 15.61
N LEU A 113 4.48 -8.89 15.65
CA LEU A 113 3.30 -8.89 14.77
C LEU A 113 3.68 -8.73 13.30
N VAL A 114 4.65 -7.88 13.00
CA VAL A 114 5.14 -7.65 11.64
C VAL A 114 5.80 -8.92 11.11
N LYS A 115 6.65 -9.58 11.90
CA LYS A 115 7.23 -10.88 11.54
C LYS A 115 6.15 -11.93 11.25
N LYS A 116 5.14 -12.05 12.11
CA LYS A 116 4.00 -12.98 11.91
C LYS A 116 3.17 -12.63 10.66
N MET A 117 3.09 -11.36 10.28
CA MET A 117 2.43 -10.94 9.04
C MET A 117 3.25 -11.32 7.81
N GLU A 118 4.57 -11.30 7.89
CA GLU A 118 5.47 -11.72 6.80
C GLU A 118 5.42 -13.23 6.60
N GLU A 119 5.47 -14.02 7.69
CA GLU A 119 5.29 -15.47 7.65
C GLU A 119 3.96 -15.86 6.97
N ARG A 120 2.84 -15.25 7.40
CA ARG A 120 1.52 -15.48 6.78
C ARG A 120 1.40 -15.00 5.33
N ARG A 121 2.27 -14.09 4.88
CA ARG A 121 2.33 -13.70 3.46
C ARG A 121 3.11 -14.74 2.68
N ALA A 122 4.24 -15.21 3.20
CA ALA A 122 5.03 -16.28 2.59
C ALA A 122 4.20 -17.58 2.46
N GLU A 123 3.54 -18.02 3.53
CA GLU A 123 2.66 -19.20 3.52
C GLU A 123 1.53 -19.07 2.48
N ARG A 124 0.92 -17.88 2.37
CA ARG A 124 -0.11 -17.64 1.35
C ARG A 124 0.46 -17.66 -0.06
N ALA A 125 1.64 -17.10 -0.28
CA ALA A 125 2.28 -17.13 -1.58
C ALA A 125 2.60 -18.58 -2.01
N GLU A 126 3.09 -19.40 -1.09
CA GLU A 126 3.31 -20.84 -1.33
C GLU A 126 1.99 -21.56 -1.66
N PHE A 127 0.93 -21.27 -0.90
CA PHE A 127 -0.39 -21.85 -1.15
C PHE A 127 -0.99 -21.42 -2.49
N GLU A 128 -0.85 -20.15 -2.88
CA GLU A 128 -1.28 -19.63 -4.18
C GLU A 128 -0.50 -20.27 -5.33
N ALA A 129 0.82 -20.47 -5.16
CA ALA A 129 1.65 -21.18 -6.13
C ALA A 129 1.21 -22.65 -6.28
N TRP A 130 1.00 -23.37 -5.17
CA TRP A 130 0.48 -24.74 -5.18
C TRP A 130 -0.89 -24.82 -5.87
N LYS A 131 -1.78 -23.87 -5.58
CA LYS A 131 -3.11 -23.81 -6.20
C LYS A 131 -3.02 -23.59 -7.71
N ALA A 132 -2.13 -22.70 -8.15
CA ALA A 132 -1.90 -22.44 -9.58
C ALA A 132 -1.28 -23.66 -10.29
N GLU A 133 -0.43 -24.44 -9.63
CA GLU A 133 0.07 -25.72 -10.17
C GLU A 133 -1.03 -26.76 -10.28
N LYS A 134 -1.93 -26.84 -9.30
CA LYS A 134 -3.08 -27.75 -9.33
C LYS A 134 -4.07 -27.40 -10.44
N GLU A 135 -4.43 -26.12 -10.58
CA GLU A 135 -5.33 -25.66 -11.64
C GLU A 135 -4.74 -25.82 -13.05
N LYS A 136 -3.41 -25.92 -13.20
CA LYS A 136 -2.73 -26.22 -14.48
C LYS A 136 -2.62 -27.71 -14.78
N ALA A 137 -2.78 -28.57 -13.78
CA ALA A 137 -2.65 -30.02 -13.89
C ALA A 137 -3.99 -30.73 -14.13
N GLU A 138 -5.12 -30.03 -13.92
CA GLU A 138 -6.47 -30.41 -14.37
C GLU A 138 -6.77 -29.84 -15.76
#